data_AF-A0A6A5YMS9-F1
#
_entry.id   AF-A0A6A5YMS9-F1
#
_cell.length_a   1.000
_cell.length_b   1.000
_cell.length_c   1.000
_cell.angle_alpha   90.00
_cell.angle_beta   90.00
_cell.angle_gamma   90.00
#
_symmetry.space_group_name_H-M   'P 1'
#
loop_
_entity.id
_entity.type
_entity.pdbx_description
1 polymer ?
#
loop_
_entity_poly.entity_id
_entity_poly.type
_entity_poly.pdbx_seq_one_letter_code
_entity_poly.pdbx_strand_id
1 'polypeptide(L)'
;MSHILFARNMSGHDQLFQVHGWNNNQDINIGPNSEATIEAPDGTSGAIIAVHDGCIGEQAEITKCGFGGNDFIDLSNICGAGGNLIVQQVGNDSTRKGDPRFMQNLRNAWQNASQETRDSLGQCVHCREDGTVARIDAPKDFPQLEEFVRTFADGKTYIGIGAWGGFAGNPSDNAQSSAGQGSTDILICYSDVDATPQAATSDVSVVNVSQEPQFAAFEMPQDSGPGIDLTNSSQRECEYVFYDNFWNGNGEAGANFDHPLKSIKLQPGESQFVDLPITFKDNDHAAHGDISLQQGCDGAATIASTDGSNRSNGFTEDVVSGAPDAAIRNKPNGERATDTTVGNWNGGPNQAAIDYLNQIVRQERAYILGGTGVPDVASSNNRLAVVMY
;
A
#
# COMPACT_ATOMS: atom_id res chain seq x y z
N MET A 1 26.48 -10.03 8.65
CA MET A 1 25.41 -10.88 9.24
C MET A 1 24.80 -11.68 8.08
N SER A 2 24.09 -12.78 8.32
CA SER A 2 23.30 -13.41 7.24
C SER A 2 21.86 -12.96 7.42
N HIS A 3 21.27 -12.45 6.35
CA HIS A 3 19.85 -12.11 6.29
C HIS A 3 19.12 -13.12 5.42
N ILE A 4 17.81 -13.19 5.60
CA ILE A 4 16.96 -14.12 4.87
C ILE A 4 16.19 -13.36 3.79
N LEU A 5 16.13 -13.96 2.60
CA LEU A 5 15.14 -13.61 1.60
C LEU A 5 13.97 -14.61 1.74
N PHE A 6 12.77 -14.09 1.93
CA PHE A 6 11.52 -14.83 1.91
C PHE A 6 10.91 -14.71 0.52
N ALA A 7 10.97 -15.77 -0.27
CA ALA A 7 10.30 -15.84 -1.56
C ALA A 7 8.94 -16.52 -1.36
N ARG A 8 7.86 -15.75 -1.48
CA ARG A 8 6.49 -16.20 -1.26
C ARG A 8 5.73 -16.32 -2.56
N ASN A 9 5.23 -17.51 -2.84
CA ASN A 9 4.29 -17.76 -3.92
C ASN A 9 2.87 -17.75 -3.36
N MET A 10 2.08 -16.75 -3.76
CA MET A 10 0.68 -16.57 -3.37
C MET A 10 -0.29 -17.02 -4.47
N SER A 11 0.20 -17.64 -5.54
CA SER A 11 -0.62 -18.21 -6.60
C SER A 11 -1.18 -19.58 -6.20
N GLY A 12 -2.22 -20.00 -6.93
CA GLY A 12 -2.85 -21.30 -6.79
C GLY A 12 -2.08 -22.46 -7.46
N HIS A 13 -0.87 -22.21 -7.97
CA HIS A 13 -0.01 -23.18 -8.64
C HIS A 13 1.45 -23.01 -8.22
N ASP A 14 2.28 -24.00 -8.56
CA ASP A 14 3.74 -23.97 -8.42
C ASP A 14 4.34 -22.82 -9.24
N GLN A 15 5.32 -22.11 -8.66
CA GLN A 15 6.07 -21.07 -9.36
C GLN A 15 7.57 -21.36 -9.32
N LEU A 16 8.18 -21.42 -10.51
CA LEU A 16 9.62 -21.53 -10.68
C LEU A 16 10.28 -20.15 -10.56
N PHE A 17 11.33 -20.08 -9.73
CA PHE A 17 12.21 -18.93 -9.64
C PHE A 17 13.65 -19.33 -9.94
N GLN A 18 14.32 -18.57 -10.81
CA GLN A 18 15.77 -18.62 -10.88
C GLN A 18 16.35 -17.80 -9.72
N VAL A 19 17.37 -18.35 -9.09
CA VAL A 19 18.08 -17.71 -7.98
C VAL A 19 19.51 -17.51 -8.43
N HIS A 20 19.95 -16.26 -8.57
CA HIS A 20 21.31 -15.89 -8.95
C HIS A 20 22.03 -15.23 -7.77
N GLY A 21 23.31 -15.52 -7.57
CA GLY A 21 24.13 -14.98 -6.48
C GLY A 21 23.98 -15.70 -5.14
N TRP A 22 22.84 -16.37 -4.92
CA TRP A 22 22.54 -17.16 -3.71
C TRP A 22 22.10 -18.58 -4.06
N ASN A 23 21.83 -19.40 -3.04
CA ASN A 23 21.36 -20.78 -3.20
C ASN A 23 22.22 -21.64 -4.15
N ASN A 24 23.53 -21.40 -4.23
CA ASN A 24 24.45 -22.04 -5.19
C ASN A 24 24.00 -21.91 -6.66
N ASN A 25 23.31 -20.81 -6.99
CA ASN A 25 22.66 -20.57 -8.27
C ASN A 25 21.69 -21.69 -8.70
N GLN A 26 21.06 -22.36 -7.72
CA GLN A 26 20.03 -23.37 -8.00
C GLN A 26 18.66 -22.71 -8.01
N ASP A 27 17.91 -23.00 -9.06
CA ASP A 27 16.50 -22.63 -9.17
C ASP A 27 15.68 -23.26 -8.04
N ILE A 28 14.59 -22.60 -7.67
CA ILE A 28 13.64 -23.11 -6.68
C ILE A 28 12.25 -23.17 -7.29
N ASN A 29 11.52 -24.24 -6.99
CA ASN A 29 10.10 -24.32 -7.30
C ASN A 29 9.32 -24.19 -5.99
N ILE A 30 8.53 -23.12 -5.88
CA ILE A 30 7.75 -22.83 -4.67
C ILE A 30 6.31 -23.23 -4.93
N GLY A 31 5.79 -24.14 -4.11
CA GLY A 31 4.41 -24.63 -4.22
C GLY A 31 3.36 -23.52 -4.05
N PRO A 32 2.08 -23.82 -4.33
CA PRO A 32 1.00 -22.86 -4.18
C PRO A 32 0.88 -22.38 -2.72
N ASN A 33 0.62 -21.08 -2.53
CA ASN A 33 0.48 -20.44 -1.22
C ASN A 33 1.59 -20.82 -0.22
N SER A 34 2.82 -20.95 -0.71
CA SER A 34 3.97 -21.42 0.05
C SER A 34 5.11 -20.41 0.01
N GLU A 35 6.10 -20.61 0.88
CA GLU A 35 7.26 -19.74 1.02
C GLU A 35 8.56 -20.55 1.05
N ALA A 36 9.61 -20.01 0.45
CA ALA A 36 10.97 -20.51 0.56
C ALA A 36 11.87 -19.45 1.19
N THR A 37 12.85 -19.92 1.97
CA THR A 37 13.87 -19.07 2.59
C THR A 37 15.20 -19.24 1.88
N ILE A 38 15.87 -18.14 1.55
CA ILE A 38 17.17 -18.12 0.89
C ILE A 38 18.13 -17.29 1.76
N GLU A 39 19.28 -17.85 2.12
CA GLU A 39 20.32 -17.08 2.82
C GLU A 39 20.99 -16.09 1.87
N ALA A 40 21.00 -14.81 2.25
CA ALA A 40 21.65 -13.72 1.54
C ALA A 40 22.55 -12.92 2.49
N PRO A 41 23.86 -13.27 2.56
CA PRO A 41 24.80 -12.58 3.43
C PRO A 41 24.98 -11.10 3.07
N ASP A 42 25.21 -10.25 4.07
CA ASP A 42 25.64 -8.86 3.83
C ASP A 42 26.86 -8.78 2.90
N GLY A 43 26.89 -7.76 2.04
CA GLY A 43 27.96 -7.55 1.06
C GLY A 43 27.83 -8.42 -0.19
N THR A 44 26.72 -9.12 -0.37
CA THR A 44 26.44 -9.94 -1.56
C THR A 44 25.34 -9.32 -2.43
N SER A 45 25.38 -9.64 -3.72
CA SER A 45 24.37 -9.24 -4.71
C SER A 45 23.85 -10.47 -5.45
N GLY A 46 22.61 -10.41 -5.88
CA GLY A 46 21.95 -11.49 -6.60
C GLY A 46 20.59 -11.06 -7.14
N ALA A 47 19.87 -12.02 -7.71
CA ALA A 47 18.55 -11.79 -8.28
C ALA A 47 17.63 -12.99 -8.08
N ILE A 48 16.35 -12.70 -7.88
CA ILE A 48 15.26 -13.68 -7.90
C ILE A 48 14.37 -13.38 -9.10
N ILE A 49 14.24 -14.33 -10.01
CA ILE A 49 13.58 -14.11 -11.31
C ILE A 49 12.45 -15.12 -11.48
N ALA A 50 11.23 -14.66 -11.66
CA ALA A 50 10.10 -15.52 -11.97
C ALA A 50 10.20 -16.04 -13.42
N VAL A 51 9.87 -17.32 -13.64
CA VAL A 51 9.88 -17.95 -14.97
C VAL A 51 8.46 -18.34 -15.38
N HIS A 52 8.07 -17.95 -16.59
CA HIS A 52 6.74 -18.16 -17.17
C HIS A 52 6.86 -18.88 -18.49
N ASP A 53 6.28 -20.08 -18.60
CA ASP A 53 6.34 -20.89 -19.83
C ASP A 53 7.77 -21.12 -20.38
N GLY A 54 8.75 -21.22 -19.47
CA GLY A 54 10.17 -21.38 -19.82
C GLY A 54 10.87 -20.08 -20.23
N CYS A 55 10.19 -18.93 -20.17
CA CYS A 55 10.76 -17.61 -20.41
C CYS A 55 10.98 -16.88 -19.07
N ILE A 56 12.06 -16.13 -18.96
CA ILE A 56 12.27 -15.24 -17.80
C ILE A 56 11.24 -14.11 -17.82
N GLY A 57 10.77 -13.72 -16.63
CA GLY A 57 9.80 -12.65 -16.43
C GLY A 57 10.34 -11.57 -15.52
N GLU A 58 9.59 -11.30 -14.46
CA GLU A 58 9.91 -10.27 -13.47
C GLU A 58 11.16 -10.65 -12.67
N GLN A 59 11.98 -9.65 -12.37
CA GLN A 59 13.26 -9.83 -11.69
C GLN A 59 13.38 -8.86 -10.52
N ALA A 60 13.57 -9.42 -9.32
CA ALA A 60 13.98 -8.68 -8.13
C ALA A 60 15.51 -8.72 -8.02
N GLU A 61 16.18 -7.58 -8.21
CA GLU A 61 17.61 -7.43 -8.00
C GLU A 61 17.88 -6.93 -6.59
N ILE A 62 18.77 -7.60 -5.86
CA ILE A 62 19.01 -7.29 -4.45
C ILE A 62 20.51 -7.22 -4.21
N THR A 63 20.96 -6.18 -3.52
CA THR A 63 22.29 -6.09 -2.92
C THR A 63 22.14 -5.84 -1.44
N LYS A 64 22.64 -6.78 -0.64
CA LYS A 64 22.53 -6.74 0.82
C LYS A 64 23.63 -5.89 1.42
N CYS A 65 23.28 -4.95 2.30
CA CYS A 65 24.24 -4.08 2.98
C CYS A 65 25.27 -3.45 2.01
N GLY A 66 24.79 -2.96 0.87
CA GLY A 66 25.60 -2.39 -0.20
C GLY A 66 25.95 -0.92 0.06
N PHE A 67 25.35 -0.03 -0.71
CA PHE A 67 25.69 1.39 -0.72
C PHE A 67 25.41 2.05 0.64
N GLY A 68 26.47 2.44 1.35
CA GLY A 68 26.35 3.05 2.69
C GLY A 68 25.87 2.08 3.78
N GLY A 69 25.97 0.77 3.56
CA GLY A 69 25.47 -0.25 4.49
C GLY A 69 23.97 -0.54 4.39
N ASN A 70 23.31 0.02 3.36
CA ASN A 70 21.89 -0.15 3.09
C ASN A 70 21.62 -1.27 2.09
N ASP A 71 20.44 -1.87 2.17
CA ASP A 71 19.95 -2.73 1.11
C ASP A 71 19.58 -1.92 -0.13
N PHE A 72 20.09 -2.35 -1.28
CA PHE A 72 19.61 -1.88 -2.56
C PHE A 72 18.70 -2.97 -3.12
N ILE A 73 17.42 -2.64 -3.32
CA ILE A 73 16.46 -3.54 -3.94
C ILE A 73 15.83 -2.83 -5.13
N ASP A 74 15.74 -3.55 -6.23
CA ASP A 74 15.07 -3.10 -7.45
C ASP A 74 14.11 -4.19 -7.93
N LEU A 75 13.03 -3.79 -8.57
CA LEU A 75 12.06 -4.68 -9.19
C LEU A 75 11.87 -4.24 -10.64
N SER A 76 12.21 -5.15 -11.55
CA SER A 76 12.16 -4.88 -12.97
C SER A 76 11.28 -5.87 -13.73
N ASN A 77 10.56 -5.34 -14.71
CA ASN A 77 9.89 -6.09 -15.78
C ASN A 77 10.73 -6.04 -17.08
N ILE A 78 11.97 -5.58 -17.01
CA ILE A 78 12.86 -5.40 -18.18
C ILE A 78 13.14 -6.73 -18.91
N CYS A 79 13.09 -7.85 -18.19
CA CYS A 79 13.33 -9.19 -18.74
C CYS A 79 12.07 -9.85 -19.31
N GLY A 80 10.89 -9.26 -19.07
CA GLY A 80 9.58 -9.79 -19.43
C GLY A 80 8.62 -9.72 -18.24
N ALA A 81 7.40 -10.19 -18.45
CA ALA A 81 6.42 -10.34 -17.37
C ALA A 81 5.40 -11.43 -17.70
N GLY A 82 4.94 -12.18 -16.71
CA GLY A 82 3.85 -13.15 -16.78
C GLY A 82 3.05 -13.29 -15.48
N GLY A 83 3.46 -12.61 -14.41
CA GLY A 83 2.74 -12.53 -13.13
C GLY A 83 2.96 -11.19 -12.44
N ASN A 84 2.58 -11.09 -11.17
CA ASN A 84 2.86 -9.92 -10.36
C ASN A 84 3.98 -10.26 -9.38
N LEU A 85 5.05 -9.45 -9.36
CA LEU A 85 6.17 -9.61 -8.44
C LEU A 85 6.43 -8.29 -7.73
N ILE A 86 6.56 -8.34 -6.41
CA ILE A 86 7.03 -7.20 -5.60
C ILE A 86 8.18 -7.65 -4.70
N VAL A 87 9.00 -6.69 -4.28
CA VAL A 87 10.07 -6.89 -3.29
C VAL A 87 10.07 -5.75 -2.27
N GLN A 88 10.31 -6.06 -1.00
CA GLN A 88 10.40 -5.08 0.08
C GLN A 88 11.27 -5.59 1.23
N GLN A 89 11.76 -4.70 2.09
CA GLN A 89 12.25 -5.10 3.41
C GLN A 89 11.09 -5.62 4.27
N VAL A 90 11.33 -6.70 5.02
CA VAL A 90 10.33 -7.29 5.92
C VAL A 90 9.88 -6.25 6.94
N GLY A 91 8.56 -6.04 7.03
CA GLY A 91 7.95 -5.08 7.96
C GLY A 91 8.11 -3.62 7.55
N ASN A 92 8.63 -3.31 6.35
CA ASN A 92 8.80 -1.94 5.89
C ASN A 92 8.26 -1.72 4.47
N ASP A 93 6.95 -1.52 4.38
CA ASP A 93 6.21 -1.28 3.13
C ASP A 93 6.69 -0.06 2.34
N SER A 94 7.30 0.94 2.99
CA SER A 94 7.85 2.12 2.31
C SER A 94 9.00 1.78 1.36
N THR A 95 9.61 0.60 1.52
CA THR A 95 10.67 0.09 0.65
C THR A 95 10.15 -0.76 -0.49
N ARG A 96 8.83 -0.98 -0.59
CA ARG A 96 8.24 -1.82 -1.63
C ARG A 96 8.55 -1.29 -3.03
N LYS A 97 8.96 -2.20 -3.90
CA LYS A 97 9.19 -1.99 -5.33
C LYS A 97 8.34 -2.98 -6.13
N GLY A 98 7.90 -2.53 -7.30
CA GLY A 98 7.05 -3.29 -8.22
C GLY A 98 5.56 -2.96 -8.10
N ASP A 99 4.82 -3.28 -9.16
CA ASP A 99 3.37 -3.14 -9.22
C ASP A 99 2.71 -4.47 -8.79
N PRO A 100 2.02 -4.53 -7.63
CA PRO A 100 1.41 -5.77 -7.15
C PRO A 100 0.28 -6.27 -8.06
N ARG A 101 -0.18 -5.45 -9.01
CA ARG A 101 -1.24 -5.77 -9.97
C ARG A 101 -0.80 -5.52 -11.41
N PHE A 102 0.50 -5.64 -11.70
CA PHE A 102 1.10 -5.41 -13.02
C PHE A 102 0.33 -6.09 -14.16
N MET A 103 0.05 -7.40 -14.05
CA MET A 103 -0.63 -8.17 -15.09
C MET A 103 -2.09 -7.76 -15.26
N GLN A 104 -2.77 -7.31 -14.20
CA GLN A 104 -4.12 -6.77 -14.29
C GLN A 104 -4.11 -5.44 -15.05
N ASN A 105 -3.16 -4.56 -14.72
CA ASN A 105 -2.99 -3.28 -15.40
C ASN A 105 -2.61 -3.48 -16.87
N LEU A 106 -1.73 -4.43 -17.18
CA LEU A 106 -1.36 -4.84 -18.53
C LEU A 106 -2.57 -5.36 -19.31
N ARG A 107 -3.36 -6.28 -18.74
CA ARG A 107 -4.56 -6.81 -19.40
C ARG A 107 -5.57 -5.71 -19.69
N ASN A 108 -5.78 -4.78 -18.75
CA ASN A 108 -6.65 -3.63 -18.95
C ASN A 108 -6.12 -2.71 -20.05
N ALA A 109 -4.82 -2.40 -20.05
CA ALA A 109 -4.20 -1.59 -21.10
C ALA A 109 -4.32 -2.28 -22.48
N TRP A 110 -4.10 -3.59 -22.55
CA TRP A 110 -4.21 -4.38 -23.78
C TRP A 110 -5.64 -4.43 -24.32
N GLN A 111 -6.62 -4.61 -23.44
CA GLN A 111 -8.04 -4.61 -23.78
C GLN A 111 -8.51 -3.26 -24.33
N ASN A 112 -7.89 -2.17 -23.91
CA ASN A 112 -8.18 -0.82 -24.40
C ASN A 112 -7.26 -0.36 -25.54
N ALA A 113 -6.22 -1.12 -25.86
CA ALA A 113 -5.29 -0.79 -26.94
C ALA A 113 -5.99 -0.81 -28.31
N SER A 114 -5.59 0.11 -29.18
CA SER A 114 -6.06 0.14 -30.56
C SER A 114 -5.66 -1.13 -31.32
N GLN A 115 -6.38 -1.46 -32.40
CA GLN A 115 -5.99 -2.61 -33.24
C GLN A 115 -4.58 -2.44 -33.80
N GLU A 116 -4.20 -1.21 -34.20
CA GLU A 116 -2.85 -0.90 -34.67
C GLU A 116 -1.79 -1.22 -33.61
N THR A 117 -2.03 -0.82 -32.35
CA THR A 117 -1.14 -1.14 -31.22
C THR A 117 -1.03 -2.64 -30.98
N ARG A 118 -2.15 -3.38 -31.08
CA ARG A 118 -2.14 -4.83 -30.91
C ARG A 118 -1.38 -5.52 -32.04
N ASP A 119 -1.57 -5.07 -33.27
CA ASP A 119 -0.89 -5.61 -34.44
C ASP A 119 0.62 -5.35 -34.36
N SER A 120 1.05 -4.15 -33.89
CA SER A 120 2.47 -3.82 -33.74
C SER A 120 3.16 -4.60 -32.62
N LEU A 121 2.42 -4.97 -31.58
CA LEU A 121 2.94 -5.68 -30.40
C LEU A 121 2.68 -7.20 -30.42
N GLY A 122 1.98 -7.72 -31.44
CA GLY A 122 1.55 -9.12 -31.47
C GLY A 122 2.68 -10.16 -31.44
N GLN A 123 3.92 -9.75 -31.74
CA GLN A 123 5.09 -10.62 -31.63
C GLN A 123 5.66 -10.73 -30.20
N CYS A 124 5.36 -9.77 -29.32
CA CYS A 124 5.93 -9.67 -27.98
C CYS A 124 4.89 -9.65 -26.85
N VAL A 125 3.60 -9.64 -27.18
CA VAL A 125 2.48 -9.82 -26.23
C VAL A 125 1.81 -11.15 -26.51
N HIS A 126 1.96 -12.10 -25.59
CA HIS A 126 1.51 -13.47 -25.74
C HIS A 126 0.17 -13.65 -25.04
N CYS A 127 -0.89 -13.89 -25.80
CA CYS A 127 -2.23 -14.10 -25.28
C CYS A 127 -2.59 -15.59 -25.22
N ARG A 128 -3.44 -15.96 -24.28
CA ARG A 128 -4.12 -17.27 -24.25
C ARG A 128 -5.20 -17.33 -25.33
N GLU A 129 -5.79 -18.52 -25.50
CA GLU A 129 -6.88 -18.74 -26.48
C GLU A 129 -8.10 -17.83 -26.26
N ASP A 130 -8.36 -17.42 -25.02
CA ASP A 130 -9.45 -16.50 -24.65
C ASP A 130 -9.12 -15.02 -24.91
N GLY A 131 -7.92 -14.72 -25.43
CA GLY A 131 -7.43 -13.36 -25.68
C GLY A 131 -6.85 -12.67 -24.44
N THR A 132 -6.82 -13.33 -23.28
CA THR A 132 -6.20 -12.78 -22.07
C THR A 132 -4.68 -12.80 -22.20
N VAL A 133 -4.00 -11.69 -21.87
CA VAL A 133 -2.53 -11.65 -21.86
C VAL A 133 -1.98 -12.63 -20.83
N ALA A 134 -1.17 -13.58 -21.31
CA ALA A 134 -0.45 -14.56 -20.50
C ALA A 134 0.90 -14.01 -20.05
N ARG A 135 1.67 -13.44 -20.99
CA ARG A 135 2.99 -12.87 -20.74
C ARG A 135 3.38 -11.84 -21.80
N ILE A 136 4.41 -11.07 -21.52
CA ILE A 136 5.12 -10.22 -22.47
C ILE A 136 6.60 -10.58 -22.50
N ASP A 137 7.24 -10.38 -23.66
CA ASP A 137 8.69 -10.48 -23.77
C ASP A 137 9.38 -9.28 -23.12
N ALA A 138 10.72 -9.30 -23.10
CA ALA A 138 11.56 -8.27 -22.49
C ALA A 138 11.38 -6.89 -23.16
N PRO A 139 10.84 -5.86 -22.48
CA PRO A 139 10.65 -4.53 -23.06
C PRO A 139 11.93 -3.90 -23.63
N LYS A 140 13.10 -4.20 -23.03
CA LYS A 140 14.42 -3.73 -23.55
C LYS A 140 14.72 -4.14 -24.98
N ASP A 141 14.14 -5.24 -25.45
CA ASP A 141 14.36 -5.77 -26.80
C ASP A 141 13.31 -5.23 -27.79
N PHE A 142 12.26 -4.56 -27.30
CA PHE A 142 11.12 -4.08 -28.08
C PHE A 142 10.72 -2.65 -27.64
N PRO A 143 11.30 -1.59 -28.25
CA PRO A 143 11.01 -0.21 -27.84
C PRO A 143 9.51 0.17 -27.83
N GLN A 144 8.73 -0.38 -28.76
CA GLN A 144 7.27 -0.18 -28.79
C GLN A 144 6.55 -0.85 -27.62
N LEU A 145 7.05 -1.99 -27.15
CA LEU A 145 6.52 -2.65 -25.95
C LEU A 145 6.87 -1.84 -24.71
N GLU A 146 8.10 -1.32 -24.61
CA GLU A 146 8.47 -0.41 -23.52
C GLU A 146 7.55 0.81 -23.47
N GLU A 147 7.33 1.49 -24.60
CA GLU A 147 6.41 2.63 -24.70
C GLU A 147 5.00 2.25 -24.24
N PHE A 148 4.50 1.09 -24.68
CA PHE A 148 3.20 0.59 -24.26
C PHE A 148 3.12 0.28 -22.75
N VAL A 149 4.13 -0.39 -22.18
CA VAL A 149 4.14 -0.72 -20.74
C VAL A 149 4.19 0.54 -19.88
N ARG A 150 4.92 1.57 -20.33
CA ARG A 150 4.96 2.87 -19.65
C ARG A 150 3.59 3.55 -19.57
N THR A 151 2.65 3.26 -20.47
CA THR A 151 1.30 3.85 -20.39
C THR A 151 0.52 3.48 -19.12
N PHE A 152 0.89 2.38 -18.44
CA PHE A 152 0.18 1.92 -17.23
C PHE A 152 1.09 1.65 -16.02
N ALA A 153 2.39 1.43 -16.23
CA ALA A 153 3.33 1.03 -15.19
C ALA A 153 4.46 2.04 -14.92
N ASP A 154 4.50 3.18 -15.61
CA ASP A 154 5.57 4.18 -15.40
C ASP A 154 5.60 4.64 -13.93
N GLY A 155 6.79 4.62 -13.35
CA GLY A 155 7.01 4.96 -11.94
C GLY A 155 6.50 3.93 -10.92
N LYS A 156 5.96 2.77 -11.34
CA LYS A 156 5.54 1.68 -10.43
C LYS A 156 6.52 0.51 -10.39
N THR A 157 7.23 0.29 -11.49
CA THR A 157 8.22 -0.77 -11.68
C THR A 157 9.28 -0.28 -12.65
N TYR A 158 10.45 -0.92 -12.66
CA TYR A 158 11.50 -0.63 -13.62
C TYR A 158 11.21 -1.34 -14.95
N ILE A 159 11.03 -0.58 -16.04
CA ILE A 159 10.52 -1.12 -17.32
C ILE A 159 11.62 -1.20 -18.39
N GLY A 160 12.46 -0.17 -18.50
CA GLY A 160 13.38 0.01 -19.63
C GLY A 160 14.85 -0.15 -19.27
N ILE A 161 15.73 0.28 -20.17
CA ILE A 161 17.16 0.40 -19.89
C ILE A 161 17.35 1.66 -19.03
N GLY A 162 17.52 1.49 -17.72
CA GLY A 162 17.88 2.55 -16.79
C GLY A 162 19.28 3.11 -17.03
N ALA A 163 19.79 3.90 -16.08
CA ALA A 163 21.07 4.57 -16.24
C ALA A 163 22.25 3.59 -16.29
N TRP A 164 22.60 3.11 -17.48
CA TRP A 164 23.66 2.13 -17.70
C TRP A 164 24.56 2.55 -18.85
N GLY A 165 25.87 2.32 -18.75
CA GLY A 165 26.83 2.60 -19.84
C GLY A 165 26.95 4.07 -20.25
N GLY A 166 26.60 5.02 -19.38
CA GLY A 166 26.64 6.46 -19.66
C GLY A 166 25.34 7.05 -20.23
N PHE A 167 24.30 6.22 -20.41
CA PHE A 167 22.94 6.71 -20.64
C PHE A 167 22.34 7.20 -19.33
N ALA A 168 21.56 8.29 -19.37
CA ALA A 168 20.91 8.84 -18.19
C ALA A 168 19.75 7.97 -17.66
N GLY A 169 19.29 7.02 -18.47
CA GLY A 169 18.10 6.21 -18.17
C GLY A 169 16.80 7.03 -18.19
N ASN A 170 15.69 6.37 -17.93
CA ASN A 170 14.42 7.05 -17.68
C ASN A 170 14.38 7.56 -16.22
N PRO A 171 13.98 8.82 -15.95
CA PRO A 171 13.89 9.35 -14.60
C PRO A 171 12.97 8.56 -13.66
N SER A 172 11.84 8.05 -14.17
CA SER A 172 10.88 7.23 -13.40
C SER A 172 11.50 5.90 -12.97
N ASP A 173 12.28 5.27 -13.85
CA ASP A 173 13.02 4.04 -13.53
C ASP A 173 14.08 4.33 -12.46
N ASN A 174 14.85 5.41 -12.59
CA ASN A 174 15.88 5.78 -11.63
C ASN A 174 15.30 6.14 -10.24
N ALA A 175 14.07 6.68 -10.17
CA ALA A 175 13.39 6.96 -8.91
C ALA A 175 13.02 5.68 -8.15
N GLN A 176 12.87 4.55 -8.85
CA GLN A 176 12.64 3.25 -8.23
C GLN A 176 13.91 2.68 -7.59
N SER A 177 15.09 2.99 -8.11
CA SER A 177 16.40 2.49 -7.64
C SER A 177 16.91 3.12 -6.33
N SER A 178 16.04 3.40 -5.36
CA SER A 178 16.43 3.94 -4.04
C SER A 178 16.76 2.83 -3.04
N ALA A 179 17.88 2.94 -2.33
CA ALA A 179 18.22 2.02 -1.24
C ALA A 179 17.25 2.18 -0.04
N GLY A 180 16.88 1.05 0.59
CA GLY A 180 16.17 1.04 1.88
C GLY A 180 17.09 1.46 3.01
N GLN A 181 16.56 1.79 4.19
CA GLN A 181 17.40 2.14 5.34
C GLN A 181 17.88 0.88 6.05
N GLY A 182 19.20 0.70 6.15
CA GLY A 182 19.83 -0.45 6.79
C GLY A 182 19.77 -1.74 5.97
N SER A 183 20.28 -2.83 6.57
CA SER A 183 20.22 -4.18 6.03
C SER A 183 19.31 -5.03 6.92
N THR A 184 18.25 -5.61 6.34
CA THR A 184 17.31 -6.49 7.05
C THR A 184 16.83 -7.62 6.14
N ASP A 185 15.97 -8.50 6.64
CA ASP A 185 15.37 -9.55 5.81
C ASP A 185 14.52 -8.94 4.69
N ILE A 186 14.46 -9.62 3.55
CA ILE A 186 13.74 -9.17 2.37
C ILE A 186 12.56 -10.10 2.11
N LEU A 187 11.41 -9.54 1.78
CA LEU A 187 10.22 -10.25 1.34
C LEU A 187 10.03 -10.04 -0.17
N ILE A 188 9.86 -11.12 -0.89
CA ILE A 188 9.54 -11.16 -2.32
C ILE A 188 8.20 -11.88 -2.43
N CYS A 189 7.20 -11.24 -3.02
CA CYS A 189 5.88 -11.84 -3.18
C CYS A 189 5.53 -11.95 -4.66
N TYR A 190 5.09 -13.13 -5.06
CA TYR A 190 4.57 -13.43 -6.38
C TYR A 190 3.10 -13.82 -6.31
N SER A 191 2.30 -13.35 -7.26
CA SER A 191 0.90 -13.78 -7.42
C SER A 191 0.41 -13.57 -8.86
N ASP A 192 -0.53 -14.41 -9.31
CA ASP A 192 -1.29 -14.17 -10.55
C ASP A 192 -2.35 -13.07 -10.40
N VAL A 193 -2.70 -12.70 -9.16
CA VAL A 193 -3.87 -11.86 -8.85
C VAL A 193 -3.43 -10.54 -8.21
N ASP A 194 -2.87 -10.60 -7.01
CA ASP A 194 -2.39 -9.44 -6.26
C ASP A 194 -1.21 -9.90 -5.40
N ALA A 195 -0.04 -9.36 -5.69
CA ALA A 195 1.20 -9.70 -4.99
C ALA A 195 1.41 -8.88 -3.70
N THR A 196 0.43 -8.07 -3.29
CA THR A 196 0.50 -7.34 -2.02
C THR A 196 0.64 -8.36 -0.88
N PRO A 197 1.70 -8.27 -0.05
CA PRO A 197 1.87 -9.18 1.07
C PRO A 197 0.64 -9.21 1.96
N GLN A 198 -0.01 -10.36 2.06
CA GLN A 198 -0.95 -10.58 3.15
C GLN A 198 -0.14 -10.70 4.43
N ALA A 199 -0.51 -9.93 5.47
CA ALA A 199 0.07 -10.14 6.78
C ALA A 199 -0.06 -11.62 7.12
N ALA A 200 1.05 -12.24 7.52
CA ALA A 200 1.06 -13.66 7.86
C ALA A 200 -0.06 -13.90 8.87
N THR A 201 -1.13 -14.54 8.44
CA THR A 201 -2.16 -15.03 9.34
C THR A 201 -1.44 -16.04 10.21
N SER A 202 -1.08 -15.62 11.42
CA SER A 202 -0.59 -16.55 12.42
C SER A 202 -1.72 -17.55 12.58
N ASP A 203 -1.50 -18.80 12.15
CA ASP A 203 -2.42 -19.91 12.36
C ASP A 203 -2.53 -20.17 13.87
N VAL A 204 -3.25 -19.28 14.56
CA VAL A 204 -3.85 -19.52 15.85
C VAL A 204 -5.23 -20.05 15.51
N SER A 205 -5.47 -21.31 15.85
CA SER A 205 -6.78 -21.93 15.80
C SER A 205 -7.73 -21.18 16.74
N VAL A 206 -8.31 -20.07 16.26
CA VAL A 206 -9.36 -19.35 16.96
C VAL A 206 -10.68 -19.92 16.49
N VAL A 207 -11.43 -20.45 17.45
CA VAL A 207 -12.80 -20.91 17.30
C VAL A 207 -13.61 -19.86 16.54
N ASN A 208 -14.22 -20.29 15.43
CA ASN A 208 -15.14 -19.51 14.62
C ASN A 208 -16.20 -18.81 15.48
N VAL A 209 -16.08 -17.50 15.63
CA VAL A 209 -17.19 -16.59 15.90
C VAL A 209 -17.06 -15.42 14.92
N SER A 210 -17.27 -15.70 13.64
CA SER A 210 -17.45 -14.66 12.62
C SER A 210 -18.95 -14.33 12.51
N GLN A 211 -19.34 -13.26 13.20
CA GLN A 211 -20.38 -12.38 12.70
C GLN A 211 -19.67 -11.16 12.16
N GLU A 212 -19.48 -11.08 10.84
CA GLU A 212 -19.21 -9.81 10.20
C GLU A 212 -20.38 -8.86 10.51
N PRO A 213 -20.13 -7.62 10.96
CA PRO A 213 -21.18 -6.64 11.07
C PRO A 213 -21.71 -6.34 9.66
N GLN A 214 -22.90 -6.84 9.37
CA GLN A 214 -23.70 -6.38 8.25
C GLN A 214 -24.06 -4.92 8.52
N PHE A 215 -23.34 -4.00 7.87
CA PHE A 215 -23.76 -2.61 7.84
C PHE A 215 -25.07 -2.54 7.07
N ALA A 216 -26.14 -2.16 7.79
CA ALA A 216 -27.41 -1.85 7.15
C ALA A 216 -27.18 -0.69 6.18
N ALA A 217 -27.54 -0.88 4.91
CA ALA A 217 -27.55 0.19 3.92
C ALA A 217 -28.52 1.27 4.42
N PHE A 218 -27.99 2.40 4.86
CA PHE A 218 -28.80 3.57 5.18
C PHE A 218 -29.29 4.20 3.88
N GLU A 219 -30.61 4.28 3.71
CA GLU A 219 -31.21 5.12 2.66
C GLU A 219 -30.95 6.59 2.99
N MET A 220 -30.07 7.19 2.20
CA MET A 220 -29.58 8.54 2.41
C MET A 220 -30.34 9.56 1.53
N PRO A 221 -30.63 10.78 2.04
CA PRO A 221 -31.20 11.85 1.23
C PRO A 221 -30.31 12.20 0.04
N GLN A 222 -30.88 12.16 -1.16
CA GLN A 222 -30.15 12.10 -2.42
C GLN A 222 -29.47 13.40 -2.87
N ASP A 223 -29.40 14.48 -2.07
CA ASP A 223 -29.03 15.82 -2.62
C ASP A 223 -28.31 16.83 -1.69
N SER A 224 -27.78 16.41 -0.54
CA SER A 224 -27.09 17.29 0.44
C SER A 224 -25.74 17.95 0.03
N GLY A 225 -25.28 17.89 -1.23
CA GLY A 225 -23.96 18.45 -1.64
C GLY A 225 -22.72 17.74 -1.03
N PRO A 226 -21.49 18.27 -1.15
CA PRO A 226 -20.29 17.69 -0.53
C PRO A 226 -20.34 17.67 0.99
N GLY A 227 -19.76 16.66 1.63
CA GLY A 227 -19.76 16.59 3.10
C GLY A 227 -19.35 15.25 3.70
N ILE A 228 -19.59 15.12 5.00
CA ILE A 228 -19.29 13.92 5.78
C ILE A 228 -20.55 13.40 6.48
N ASP A 229 -20.84 12.13 6.30
CA ASP A 229 -21.83 11.40 7.09
C ASP A 229 -21.16 10.88 8.36
N LEU A 230 -21.26 11.65 9.43
CA LEU A 230 -20.58 11.39 10.68
C LEU A 230 -21.48 10.58 11.62
N THR A 231 -20.95 9.48 12.15
CA THR A 231 -21.64 8.63 13.15
C THR A 231 -20.80 8.48 14.41
N ASN A 232 -21.43 8.71 15.56
CA ASN A 232 -20.87 8.39 16.87
C ASN A 232 -21.33 7.00 17.30
N SER A 233 -20.49 5.99 17.13
CA SER A 233 -20.73 4.62 17.62
C SER A 233 -20.27 4.40 19.06
N SER A 234 -19.72 5.42 19.71
CA SER A 234 -19.28 5.33 21.10
C SER A 234 -20.44 5.27 22.09
N GLN A 235 -20.12 4.91 23.33
CA GLN A 235 -21.09 4.82 24.43
C GLN A 235 -21.32 6.15 25.15
N ARG A 236 -20.77 7.27 24.64
CA ARG A 236 -20.90 8.60 25.24
C ARG A 236 -21.17 9.68 24.19
N GLU A 237 -21.61 10.85 24.65
CA GLU A 237 -21.62 12.04 23.81
C GLU A 237 -20.18 12.40 23.41
N CYS A 238 -19.98 12.68 22.13
CA CYS A 238 -18.70 13.10 21.59
C CYS A 238 -18.86 14.43 20.85
N GLU A 239 -17.86 15.30 20.99
CA GLU A 239 -17.74 16.54 20.22
C GLU A 239 -16.69 16.36 19.13
N TYR A 240 -17.10 16.58 17.88
CA TYR A 240 -16.27 16.46 16.69
C TYR A 240 -16.01 17.83 16.11
N VAL A 241 -14.74 18.21 16.08
CA VAL A 241 -14.30 19.54 15.65
C VAL A 241 -13.65 19.42 14.28
N PHE A 242 -14.18 20.21 13.33
CA PHE A 242 -13.72 20.26 11.95
C PHE A 242 -12.78 21.45 11.80
N TYR A 243 -11.62 21.21 11.20
CA TYR A 243 -10.60 22.21 10.94
C TYR A 243 -10.36 22.32 9.44
N ASP A 244 -10.04 23.53 8.98
CA ASP A 244 -9.46 23.68 7.65
C ASP A 244 -7.97 23.31 7.70
N ASN A 245 -7.45 22.85 6.57
CA ASN A 245 -6.01 22.64 6.44
C ASN A 245 -5.32 24.00 6.29
N PHE A 246 -4.26 24.24 7.06
CA PHE A 246 -3.47 25.47 6.94
C PHE A 246 -2.68 25.53 5.62
N TRP A 247 -2.34 24.36 5.05
CA TRP A 247 -1.50 24.22 3.87
C TRP A 247 -2.34 23.84 2.65
N ASN A 248 -2.84 24.85 1.94
CA ASN A 248 -3.85 24.72 0.89
C ASN A 248 -3.29 24.34 -0.50
N GLY A 249 -2.58 23.21 -0.62
CA GLY A 249 -2.33 22.58 -1.92
C GLY A 249 -0.89 22.24 -2.28
N ASN A 250 -0.02 21.97 -1.30
CA ASN A 250 1.32 21.43 -1.54
C ASN A 250 1.46 19.94 -1.13
N GLY A 251 0.36 19.28 -0.74
CA GLY A 251 0.38 17.88 -0.31
C GLY A 251 0.76 17.66 1.16
N GLU A 252 0.89 18.73 1.96
CA GLU A 252 1.05 18.62 3.41
C GLU A 252 -0.27 18.94 4.12
N ALA A 253 -0.71 18.06 5.02
CA ALA A 253 -1.88 18.31 5.87
C ALA A 253 -1.42 18.76 7.25
N GLY A 254 -1.75 19.99 7.62
CA GLY A 254 -1.53 20.54 8.97
C GLY A 254 -2.81 21.21 9.43
N ALA A 255 -3.55 20.54 10.31
CA ALA A 255 -4.77 21.09 10.87
C ALA A 255 -4.47 22.39 11.63
N ASN A 256 -5.19 23.46 11.30
CA ASN A 256 -5.11 24.70 12.05
C ASN A 256 -5.94 24.58 13.34
N PHE A 257 -5.42 23.86 14.33
CA PHE A 257 -6.15 23.51 15.56
C PHE A 257 -6.65 24.74 16.36
N ASP A 258 -6.14 25.94 16.08
CA ASP A 258 -6.56 27.20 16.70
C ASP A 258 -7.77 27.86 15.98
N HIS A 259 -8.20 27.34 14.82
CA HIS A 259 -9.26 27.91 14.00
C HIS A 259 -10.27 26.85 13.53
N PRO A 260 -11.15 26.36 14.43
CA PRO A 260 -12.18 25.40 14.06
C PRO A 260 -13.19 26.03 13.08
N LEU A 261 -13.52 25.30 12.02
CA LEU A 261 -14.60 25.66 11.09
C LEU A 261 -15.97 25.44 11.72
N LYS A 262 -16.13 24.29 12.37
CA LYS A 262 -17.41 23.80 12.89
C LYS A 262 -17.17 22.81 14.02
N SER A 263 -18.09 22.74 14.98
CA SER A 263 -18.12 21.71 16.01
C SER A 263 -19.51 21.07 16.04
N ILE A 264 -19.55 19.75 16.15
CA ILE A 264 -20.78 18.95 16.18
C ILE A 264 -20.74 18.03 17.39
N LYS A 265 -21.83 18.01 18.17
CA LYS A 265 -22.01 17.07 19.28
C LYS A 265 -23.01 16.00 18.88
N LEU A 266 -22.64 14.74 19.04
CA LEU A 266 -23.52 13.60 18.75
C LEU A 266 -23.67 12.74 19.99
N GLN A 267 -24.90 12.32 20.28
CA GLN A 267 -25.21 11.31 21.28
C GLN A 267 -24.70 9.92 20.84
N PRO A 268 -24.62 8.94 21.76
CA PRO A 268 -24.35 7.54 21.42
C PRO A 268 -25.30 7.03 20.33
N GLY A 269 -24.74 6.48 19.25
CA GLY A 269 -25.46 5.94 18.10
C GLY A 269 -26.07 6.99 17.15
N GLU A 270 -25.84 8.29 17.39
CA GLU A 270 -26.36 9.36 16.54
C GLU A 270 -25.48 9.54 15.29
N SER A 271 -26.15 9.84 14.17
CA SER A 271 -25.52 10.21 12.91
C SER A 271 -25.99 11.59 12.45
N GLN A 272 -25.08 12.38 11.88
CA GLN A 272 -25.39 13.68 11.29
C GLN A 272 -24.58 13.91 10.02
N PHE A 273 -25.26 14.41 8.98
CA PHE A 273 -24.57 14.96 7.81
C PHE A 273 -23.95 16.32 8.14
N VAL A 274 -22.66 16.46 7.86
CA VAL A 274 -21.89 17.69 8.01
C VAL A 274 -21.58 18.21 6.62
N ASP A 275 -22.25 19.30 6.25
CA ASP A 275 -22.00 20.03 5.02
C ASP A 275 -20.58 20.62 5.01
N LEU A 276 -19.88 20.44 3.88
CA LEU A 276 -18.57 21.03 3.63
C LEU A 276 -18.62 21.94 2.39
N PRO A 277 -17.69 22.92 2.26
CA PRO A 277 -17.65 23.80 1.11
C PRO A 277 -17.58 23.03 -0.21
N ILE A 278 -18.11 23.61 -1.31
CA ILE A 278 -18.06 22.97 -2.64
C ILE A 278 -16.63 22.76 -3.18
N THR A 279 -15.65 23.40 -2.54
CA THR A 279 -14.22 23.23 -2.78
C THR A 279 -13.63 22.01 -2.05
N PHE A 280 -14.43 21.28 -1.26
CA PHE A 280 -14.05 20.03 -0.61
C PHE A 280 -14.00 18.89 -1.65
N LYS A 281 -12.96 18.93 -2.48
CA LYS A 281 -12.63 17.93 -3.51
C LYS A 281 -11.20 18.15 -3.98
N ASP A 282 -10.53 17.09 -4.40
CA ASP A 282 -9.21 17.17 -5.01
C ASP A 282 -9.32 17.56 -6.51
N ASN A 283 -8.18 17.64 -7.19
CA ASN A 283 -8.05 17.99 -8.60
C ASN A 283 -8.75 17.00 -9.54
N ASP A 284 -9.04 15.78 -9.07
CA ASP A 284 -9.81 14.76 -9.79
C ASP A 284 -11.33 14.90 -9.59
N HIS A 285 -11.76 15.91 -8.83
CA HIS A 285 -13.15 16.19 -8.48
C HIS A 285 -13.83 15.18 -7.56
N ALA A 286 -13.06 14.34 -6.85
CA ALA A 286 -13.55 13.47 -5.79
C ALA A 286 -13.19 14.02 -4.40
N ALA A 287 -13.92 13.57 -3.37
CA ALA A 287 -13.48 13.73 -1.98
C ALA A 287 -12.52 12.62 -1.62
N HIS A 288 -11.43 12.96 -0.93
CA HIS A 288 -10.43 12.02 -0.42
C HIS A 288 -10.34 12.14 1.09
N GLY A 289 -10.16 11.02 1.76
CA GLY A 289 -9.92 11.02 3.20
C GLY A 289 -9.25 9.76 3.70
N ASP A 290 -8.65 9.89 4.87
CA ASP A 290 -7.95 8.83 5.58
C ASP A 290 -8.15 9.01 7.10
N ILE A 291 -7.62 8.06 7.88
CA ILE A 291 -7.59 8.12 9.34
C ILE A 291 -6.14 8.34 9.78
N SER A 292 -5.91 9.27 10.69
CA SER A 292 -4.57 9.54 11.25
C SER A 292 -4.56 9.43 12.76
N LEU A 293 -3.55 8.71 13.28
CA LEU A 293 -3.30 8.53 14.70
C LEU A 293 -2.12 9.38 15.19
N GLN A 294 -1.62 10.27 14.33
CA GLN A 294 -0.37 10.99 14.59
C GLN A 294 -0.43 11.87 15.84
N GLN A 295 -1.61 12.40 16.17
CA GLN A 295 -1.83 13.28 17.32
C GLN A 295 -2.28 12.53 18.59
N GLY A 296 -2.17 11.20 18.57
CA GLY A 296 -2.70 10.29 19.59
C GLY A 296 -4.10 9.80 19.23
N CYS A 297 -4.55 8.75 19.93
CA CYS A 297 -5.79 8.05 19.64
C CYS A 297 -6.46 7.55 20.93
N ASP A 298 -7.77 7.76 21.06
CA ASP A 298 -8.55 7.32 22.22
C ASP A 298 -9.76 6.44 21.86
N GLY A 299 -9.93 6.13 20.57
CA GLY A 299 -11.05 5.34 20.06
C GLY A 299 -10.81 4.95 18.61
N ALA A 300 -11.49 3.89 18.16
CA ALA A 300 -11.34 3.42 16.80
C ALA A 300 -12.09 4.32 15.81
N ALA A 301 -11.72 4.24 14.52
CA ALA A 301 -12.37 5.03 13.48
C ALA A 301 -12.32 4.33 12.12
N THR A 302 -13.40 4.48 11.34
CA THR A 302 -13.49 4.00 9.96
C THR A 302 -14.01 5.09 9.04
N ILE A 303 -13.56 5.06 7.78
CA ILE A 303 -13.97 5.95 6.71
C ILE A 303 -14.37 5.13 5.47
N ALA A 304 -15.42 5.54 4.77
CA ALA A 304 -15.93 4.85 3.59
C ALA A 304 -16.44 5.81 2.50
N SER A 305 -16.35 5.39 1.25
CA SER A 305 -16.96 6.09 0.12
C SER A 305 -18.48 5.89 0.13
N THR A 306 -19.20 6.86 -0.41
CA THR A 306 -20.68 6.84 -0.45
C THR A 306 -21.21 6.84 -1.89
N ASP A 307 -20.32 6.77 -2.88
CA ASP A 307 -20.63 6.79 -4.31
C ASP A 307 -20.90 5.40 -4.90
N GLY A 308 -20.98 4.36 -4.06
CA GLY A 308 -21.17 2.97 -4.47
C GLY A 308 -19.90 2.25 -4.91
N SER A 309 -18.72 2.89 -4.82
CA SER A 309 -17.43 2.22 -5.08
C SER A 309 -17.04 1.23 -4.00
N ASN A 310 -17.70 1.24 -2.84
CA ASN A 310 -17.45 0.37 -1.69
C ASN A 310 -15.99 0.40 -1.21
N ARG A 311 -15.36 1.57 -1.29
CA ARG A 311 -14.01 1.78 -0.74
C ARG A 311 -14.15 2.13 0.73
N SER A 312 -13.32 1.52 1.57
CA SER A 312 -13.30 1.82 3.00
C SER A 312 -11.91 1.59 3.58
N ASN A 313 -11.57 2.32 4.63
CA ASN A 313 -10.36 2.13 5.40
C ASN A 313 -10.60 2.47 6.89
N GLY A 314 -9.59 2.23 7.74
CA GLY A 314 -9.65 2.43 9.18
C GLY A 314 -9.58 1.13 9.97
N PHE A 315 -9.96 1.21 11.24
CA PHE A 315 -9.75 0.14 12.21
C PHE A 315 -10.85 0.14 13.28
N THR A 316 -11.03 -0.97 13.98
CA THR A 316 -12.06 -1.16 15.03
C THR A 316 -11.48 -1.70 16.35
N GLU A 317 -10.17 -1.94 16.37
CA GLU A 317 -9.42 -2.48 17.48
C GLU A 317 -9.35 -1.48 18.65
N ASP A 318 -9.41 -2.00 19.89
CA ASP A 318 -9.11 -1.21 21.09
C ASP A 318 -7.60 -0.96 21.20
N VAL A 319 -7.22 0.28 20.97
CA VAL A 319 -5.81 0.75 21.00
C VAL A 319 -5.39 1.32 22.36
N VAL A 320 -6.25 1.33 23.37
CA VAL A 320 -5.94 1.97 24.67
C VAL A 320 -5.75 0.93 25.76
N SER A 321 -6.62 -0.09 25.84
CA SER A 321 -6.60 -1.03 26.97
C SER A 321 -5.33 -1.88 27.02
N GLY A 322 -4.77 -2.23 25.85
CA GLY A 322 -3.59 -3.09 25.72
C GLY A 322 -2.26 -2.36 25.53
N ALA A 323 -2.27 -1.03 25.47
CA ALA A 323 -1.07 -0.26 25.17
C ALA A 323 -0.08 -0.25 26.34
N PRO A 324 1.24 -0.36 26.07
CA PRO A 324 2.25 -0.22 27.10
C PRO A 324 2.22 1.20 27.66
N ASP A 325 2.57 1.38 28.94
CA ASP A 325 2.52 2.68 29.61
C ASP A 325 3.33 3.77 28.89
N ALA A 326 4.43 3.39 28.22
CA ALA A 326 5.25 4.31 27.43
C ALA A 326 4.56 4.82 26.14
N ALA A 327 3.57 4.09 25.64
CA ALA A 327 2.75 4.46 24.47
C ALA A 327 1.49 5.25 24.86
N ILE A 328 1.25 5.46 26.16
CA ILE A 328 0.02 6.06 26.68
C ILE A 328 0.30 7.45 27.25
N ARG A 329 -0.65 8.35 27.02
CA ARG A 329 -0.76 9.62 27.74
C ARG A 329 -2.10 9.71 28.47
N ASN A 330 -2.14 10.52 29.52
CA ASN A 330 -3.38 10.94 30.15
C ASN A 330 -3.83 12.28 29.57
N LYS A 331 -5.06 12.33 29.08
CA LYS A 331 -5.75 13.56 28.71
C LYS A 331 -5.95 14.45 29.96
N PRO A 332 -6.16 15.77 29.81
CA PRO A 332 -6.44 16.65 30.95
C PRO A 332 -7.66 16.25 31.80
N ASN A 333 -8.62 15.53 31.21
CA ASN A 333 -9.79 14.98 31.89
C ASN A 333 -9.53 13.65 32.63
N GLY A 334 -8.30 13.14 32.61
CA GLY A 334 -7.90 11.89 33.25
C GLY A 334 -8.11 10.62 32.40
N GLU A 335 -8.68 10.73 31.21
CA GLU A 335 -8.84 9.59 30.30
C GLU A 335 -7.51 9.20 29.64
N ARG A 336 -7.32 7.90 29.40
CA ARG A 336 -6.14 7.40 28.67
C ARG A 336 -6.34 7.55 27.17
N ALA A 337 -5.24 7.76 26.46
CA ALA A 337 -5.13 7.72 25.00
C ALA A 337 -3.75 7.19 24.65
N THR A 338 -3.58 6.65 23.44
CA THR A 338 -2.24 6.55 22.88
C THR A 338 -1.62 7.94 22.75
N ASP A 339 -0.32 8.00 23.00
CA ASP A 339 0.44 9.22 22.84
C ASP A 339 0.63 9.58 21.36
N THR A 340 1.02 10.81 21.10
CA THR A 340 1.38 11.26 19.74
C THR A 340 2.56 10.46 19.20
N THR A 341 2.46 10.00 17.96
CA THR A 341 3.55 9.26 17.30
C THR A 341 4.59 10.20 16.72
N VAL A 342 4.20 11.40 16.32
CA VAL A 342 5.09 12.43 15.72
C VAL A 342 5.70 13.35 16.77
N GLY A 343 5.25 13.27 18.02
CA GLY A 343 5.62 14.18 19.09
C GLY A 343 4.84 15.51 19.02
N ASN A 344 4.93 16.31 20.08
CA ASN A 344 4.37 17.67 20.12
C ASN A 344 5.52 18.68 19.98
N TRP A 345 5.51 19.56 18.98
CA TRP A 345 6.35 20.76 18.70
C TRP A 345 7.87 20.74 19.03
N ASN A 346 8.29 20.22 20.18
CA ASN A 346 9.69 20.03 20.61
C ASN A 346 9.99 18.58 21.05
N GLY A 347 9.01 17.68 21.06
CA GLY A 347 9.20 16.26 21.35
C GLY A 347 9.49 15.48 20.07
N GLY A 348 10.48 14.58 20.12
CA GLY A 348 10.68 13.61 19.05
C GLY A 348 9.56 12.57 18.99
N PRO A 349 9.54 11.72 17.96
CA PRO A 349 8.55 10.66 17.81
C PRO A 349 8.46 9.75 19.05
N ASN A 350 7.25 9.38 19.47
CA ASN A 350 7.07 8.38 20.53
C ASN A 350 7.16 6.98 19.93
N GLN A 351 8.37 6.40 19.96
CA GLN A 351 8.63 5.07 19.38
C GLN A 351 7.73 3.97 19.98
N ALA A 352 7.42 4.04 21.28
CA ALA A 352 6.56 3.04 21.91
C ALA A 352 5.13 3.09 21.35
N ALA A 353 4.60 4.30 21.10
CA ALA A 353 3.31 4.48 20.45
C ALA A 353 3.34 4.00 18.98
N ILE A 354 4.41 4.31 18.24
CA ILE A 354 4.61 3.87 16.85
C ILE A 354 4.62 2.35 16.77
N ASP A 355 5.47 1.68 17.56
CA ASP A 355 5.63 0.23 17.53
C ASP A 355 4.32 -0.47 17.89
N TYR A 356 3.66 0.01 18.94
CA TYR A 356 2.39 -0.55 19.40
C TYR A 356 1.27 -0.36 18.36
N LEU A 357 1.12 0.84 17.80
CA LEU A 357 0.09 1.09 16.79
C LEU A 357 0.38 0.33 15.49
N ASN A 358 1.64 0.17 15.10
CA ASN A 358 2.00 -0.65 13.94
C ASN A 358 1.65 -2.12 14.16
N GLN A 359 1.76 -2.61 15.39
CA GLN A 359 1.38 -3.97 15.74
C GLN A 359 -0.14 -4.18 15.68
N ILE A 360 -0.93 -3.25 16.23
CA ILE A 360 -2.38 -3.45 16.44
C ILE A 360 -3.24 -2.90 15.29
N VAL A 361 -2.88 -1.73 14.76
CA VAL A 361 -3.65 -1.04 13.71
C VAL A 361 -3.03 -1.24 12.33
N ARG A 362 -1.69 -1.09 12.25
CA ARG A 362 -0.88 -1.09 11.02
C ARG A 362 -1.06 0.16 10.15
N GLN A 363 0.03 0.56 9.52
CA GLN A 363 0.09 1.76 8.66
C GLN A 363 -0.86 1.65 7.45
N GLU A 364 -1.23 0.45 6.98
CA GLU A 364 -2.20 0.29 5.89
C GLU A 364 -3.61 0.79 6.24
N ARG A 365 -3.94 0.88 7.54
CA ARG A 365 -5.29 1.22 8.04
C ARG A 365 -5.42 2.64 8.56
N ALA A 366 -4.33 3.23 9.05
CA ALA A 366 -4.30 4.60 9.53
C ALA A 366 -2.87 5.16 9.50
N TYR A 367 -2.73 6.48 9.35
CA TYR A 367 -1.44 7.15 9.44
C TYR A 367 -0.90 7.04 10.86
N ILE A 368 0.15 6.24 11.04
CA ILE A 368 0.85 6.11 12.32
C ILE A 368 2.01 7.08 12.34
N LEU A 369 2.90 7.12 11.35
CA LEU A 369 4.07 8.02 11.37
C LEU A 369 4.47 8.49 9.97
N GLY A 370 4.19 9.77 9.66
CA GLY A 370 4.58 10.44 8.40
C GLY A 370 4.28 9.66 7.10
N GLY A 371 4.76 10.19 5.97
CA GLY A 371 4.98 9.43 4.74
C GLY A 371 3.75 9.09 3.90
N THR A 372 3.93 8.10 3.03
CA THR A 372 2.92 7.47 2.16
C THR A 372 2.58 6.08 2.71
N GLY A 373 1.48 5.46 2.28
CA GLY A 373 1.19 4.05 2.58
C GLY A 373 -0.15 3.76 3.26
N VAL A 374 -0.94 4.78 3.58
CA VAL A 374 -2.37 4.62 3.88
C VAL A 374 -3.13 4.82 2.56
N PRO A 375 -3.81 3.81 2.01
CA PRO A 375 -4.72 4.03 0.90
C PRO A 375 -5.82 5.02 1.31
N ASP A 376 -5.93 6.09 0.56
CA ASP A 376 -7.00 7.06 0.72
C ASP A 376 -8.33 6.46 0.26
N VAL A 377 -9.41 6.92 0.89
CA VAL A 377 -10.78 6.62 0.46
C VAL A 377 -11.27 7.76 -0.40
N ALA A 378 -11.33 7.52 -1.71
CA ALA A 378 -11.90 8.45 -2.68
C ALA A 378 -13.41 8.19 -2.89
N SER A 379 -14.21 9.25 -2.97
CA SER A 379 -15.64 9.19 -3.30
C SER A 379 -16.01 10.27 -4.32
N SER A 380 -16.44 9.84 -5.50
CA SER A 380 -16.76 10.70 -6.66
C SER A 380 -17.99 11.59 -6.46
N ASN A 381 -18.87 11.24 -5.51
CA ASN A 381 -20.00 12.08 -5.12
C ASN A 381 -19.63 13.18 -4.09
N ASN A 382 -18.34 13.34 -3.80
CA ASN A 382 -17.79 14.29 -2.82
C ASN A 382 -18.31 14.10 -1.39
N ARG A 383 -18.67 12.88 -1.02
CA ARG A 383 -19.14 12.52 0.32
C ARG A 383 -18.46 11.29 0.87
N LEU A 384 -18.11 11.35 2.15
CA LEU A 384 -17.49 10.26 2.90
C LEU A 384 -18.34 9.91 4.11
N ALA A 385 -18.45 8.64 4.45
CA ALA A 385 -19.02 8.18 5.70
C ALA A 385 -17.91 7.95 6.72
N VAL A 386 -18.02 8.55 7.90
CA VAL A 386 -17.04 8.43 8.98
C VAL A 386 -17.73 7.91 10.24
N VAL A 387 -17.19 6.86 10.84
CA VAL A 387 -17.69 6.25 12.07
C VAL A 387 -16.59 6.30 13.13
N MET A 388 -16.93 6.85 14.30
CA MET A 388 -16.03 6.99 15.44
C MET A 388 -16.58 6.13 16.60
N TYR A 389 -15.76 5.25 17.18
CA TYR A 389 -16.19 4.20 18.13
C TYR A 389 -15.90 4.51 19.59
#